data_AF-A0A9E5RKW3-F1
#
_entry.id   AF-A0A9E5RKW3-F1
#
_cell.length_a   1.000
_cell.length_b   1.000
_cell.length_c   1.000
_cell.angle_alpha   90.00
_cell.angle_beta   90.00
_cell.angle_gamma   90.00
#
_symmetry.space_group_name_H-M   'P 1'
#
loop_
_entity.id
_entity.type
_entity.pdbx_description
1 polymer ?
#
loop_
_entity_poly.entity_id
_entity_poly.type
_entity_poly.pdbx_seq_one_letter_code
_entity_poly.pdbx_strand_id
1 'polypeptide(L)' 'LALEVTPGTTVVEVRDRLIAEHPELAQWSDLTRFGINLQFVEADAILHPGDEVVLIPPVSGG' A
#
# COMPACT_ATOMS: atom_id res chain seq x y z
N LEU A 1 -2.00 5.90 10.63
CA LEU A 1 -0.56 6.21 10.42
C LEU A 1 -0.48 7.36 9.44
N ALA A 2 0.44 8.30 9.62
CA ALA A 2 0.77 9.30 8.60
C ALA A 2 2.22 9.05 8.14
N LEU A 3 2.47 9.09 6.83
CA LEU A 3 3.76 8.80 6.24
C LEU A 3 4.26 10.01 5.44
N GLU A 4 5.51 10.39 5.67
CA GLU A 4 6.25 11.22 4.73
C GLU A 4 6.96 10.32 3.73
N VAL A 5 6.78 10.62 2.45
CA VAL A 5 7.38 9.90 1.32
C VAL A 5 7.96 10.90 0.33
N THR A 6 8.90 10.44 -0.50
CA THR A 6 9.50 11.26 -1.55
C THR A 6 8.51 11.53 -2.69
N PRO A 7 8.60 12.68 -3.38
CA PRO A 7 7.82 12.90 -4.60
C PRO A 7 8.07 11.78 -5.63
N GLY A 8 7.00 11.26 -6.23
CA GLY A 8 7.08 10.14 -7.17
C GLY A 8 7.03 8.75 -6.52
N THR A 9 6.96 8.67 -5.19
CA THR A 9 6.73 7.38 -4.51
C THR A 9 5.41 6.76 -4.94
N THR A 10 5.48 5.49 -5.27
CA THR A 10 4.36 4.63 -5.67
C THR A 10 3.73 3.95 -4.45
N VAL A 11 2.50 3.46 -4.63
CA VAL A 11 1.79 2.74 -3.56
C VAL A 11 2.49 1.43 -3.16
N VAL A 12 3.18 0.77 -4.11
CA VAL A 12 3.94 -0.45 -3.84
C VAL A 12 5.17 -0.20 -2.96
N GLU A 13 5.85 0.93 -3.15
CA GLU A 13 6.99 1.32 -2.30
C GLU A 13 6.56 1.61 -0.86
N VAL A 14 5.33 2.12 -0.65
CA VAL A 14 4.75 2.26 0.69
C VAL A 14 4.54 0.90 1.35
N ARG A 15 4.00 -0.10 0.61
CA ARG A 15 3.90 -1.48 1.12
C ARG A 15 5.27 -2.03 1.49
N ASP A 16 6.27 -1.87 0.63
CA ASP A 16 7.60 -2.43 0.85
C ASP A 16 8.27 -1.82 2.08
N ARG A 17 8.09 -0.51 2.30
CA ARG A 17 8.50 0.16 3.54
C ARG A 17 7.79 -0.43 4.76
N LEU A 18 6.46 -0.62 4.68
CA LEU A 18 5.69 -1.17 5.79
C LEU A 18 6.07 -2.63 6.08
N ILE A 19 6.43 -3.44 5.08
CA ILE A 19 6.96 -4.79 5.27
C ILE A 19 8.34 -4.75 5.94
N ALA A 20 9.20 -3.79 5.59
CA ALA A 20 10.49 -3.63 6.26
C ALA A 20 10.33 -3.26 7.75
N GLU A 21 9.30 -2.49 8.09
CA GLU A 21 8.94 -2.13 9.47
C GLU A 21 8.17 -3.26 10.20
N HIS A 22 7.38 -4.05 9.47
CA HIS A 22 6.53 -5.14 9.97
C HIS A 22 6.69 -6.41 9.10
N PRO A 23 7.75 -7.22 9.31
CA PRO A 23 8.08 -8.37 8.47
C PRO A 23 6.98 -9.43 8.37
N GLU A 24 6.10 -9.51 9.37
CA GLU A 24 4.90 -10.36 9.34
C GLU A 24 3.98 -10.08 8.14
N LEU A 25 4.04 -8.86 7.57
CA LEU A 25 3.28 -8.45 6.40
C LEU A 25 3.76 -9.09 5.10
N ALA A 26 5.00 -9.59 5.06
CA ALA A 26 5.64 -10.11 3.83
C ALA A 26 4.84 -11.26 3.19
N GLN A 27 4.15 -12.07 3.99
CA GLN A 27 3.37 -13.22 3.52
C GLN A 27 2.20 -12.82 2.59
N TRP A 28 1.77 -11.56 2.62
CA TRP A 28 0.68 -11.05 1.79
C TRP A 28 1.17 -10.16 0.64
N SER A 29 2.48 -9.95 0.47
CA SER A 29 3.04 -8.95 -0.45
C SER A 29 2.47 -9.06 -1.88
N ASP A 30 2.52 -10.26 -2.46
CA ASP A 30 2.10 -10.54 -3.84
C ASP A 30 0.58 -10.62 -4.02
N LEU A 31 -0.16 -10.75 -2.91
CA LEU A 31 -1.62 -10.91 -2.92
C LEU A 31 -2.35 -9.62 -2.51
N THR A 32 -1.59 -8.62 -2.02
CA THR A 32 -2.14 -7.37 -1.54
C THR A 32 -2.54 -6.50 -2.73
N ARG A 33 -3.80 -6.05 -2.72
CA ARG A 33 -4.31 -5.02 -3.64
C ARG A 33 -4.22 -3.65 -2.98
N PHE A 34 -4.24 -2.61 -3.81
CA PHE A 34 -4.09 -1.23 -3.37
C PHE A 34 -5.35 -0.41 -3.61
N GLY A 35 -5.58 0.55 -2.73
CA GLY A 35 -6.56 1.61 -2.97
C GLY A 35 -6.04 2.98 -2.56
N ILE A 36 -6.43 3.99 -3.33
CA ILE A 36 -6.18 5.40 -3.04
C ILE A 36 -7.53 6.12 -3.10
N ASN A 37 -7.88 6.89 -2.07
CA ASN A 37 -9.10 7.71 -2.02
C ASN A 37 -10.37 6.92 -2.44
N LEU A 38 -10.54 5.73 -1.84
CA LEU A 38 -11.65 4.80 -2.10
C LEU A 38 -11.69 4.18 -3.51
N GLN A 39 -10.64 4.32 -4.31
CA GLN A 39 -10.53 3.72 -5.64
C GLN A 39 -9.44 2.65 -5.65
N PHE A 40 -9.71 1.52 -6.31
CA PHE A 40 -8.67 0.52 -6.58
C PHE A 40 -7.65 1.08 -7.58
N VAL A 41 -6.38 0.83 -7.32
CA VAL A 41 -5.28 1.28 -8.18
C VAL A 41 -4.27 0.17 -8.42
N GLU A 42 -3.49 0.32 -9.48
CA GLU A 42 -2.34 -0.54 -9.76
C GLU A 42 -1.16 -0.20 -8.85
N ALA A 43 -0.21 -1.13 -8.75
CA ALA A 43 0.95 -1.04 -7.86
C ALA A 43 1.86 0.17 -8.17
N ASP A 44 1.88 0.65 -9.41
CA ASP A 44 2.69 1.76 -9.90
C ASP A 44 2.02 3.13 -9.74
N ALA A 45 0.83 3.20 -9.12
CA ALA A 45 0.14 4.45 -8.86
C ALA A 45 0.97 5.38 -7.96
N ILE A 46 1.24 6.59 -8.45
CA ILE A 46 2.02 7.63 -7.76
C ILE A 46 1.15 8.32 -6.70
N LEU A 47 1.70 8.47 -5.51
CA LEU A 47 1.05 9.13 -4.38
C LEU A 47 1.19 10.65 -4.45
N HIS A 48 0.14 11.34 -4.02
CA HIS A 48 0.10 12.78 -3.86
C HIS A 48 -0.09 13.17 -2.38
N PRO A 49 0.34 14.39 -1.99
CA PRO A 49 0.12 14.87 -0.63
C PRO A 49 -1.37 14.84 -0.25
N GLY A 50 -1.67 14.18 0.87
CA GLY A 50 -3.04 14.05 1.39
C GLY A 50 -3.81 12.82 0.91
N ASP A 51 -3.23 11.99 0.03
CA ASP A 51 -3.86 10.74 -0.38
C ASP A 51 -4.04 9.77 0.80
N GLU A 52 -5.24 9.18 0.88
CA GLU A 52 -5.52 8.08 1.78
C GLU A 52 -5.24 6.75 1.08
N VAL A 53 -4.26 6.01 1.60
CA VAL A 53 -3.80 4.73 1.04
C VAL A 53 -4.33 3.57 1.88
N VAL A 54 -4.87 2.55 1.21
CA VAL A 54 -5.26 1.27 1.82
C VAL A 54 -4.54 0.10 1.18
N LEU A 55 -4.04 -0.81 2.03
CA LEU A 55 -3.47 -2.10 1.66
C LEU A 55 -4.52 -3.17 1.94
N ILE A 56 -4.92 -3.91 0.92
CA ILE A 56 -6.03 -4.86 0.97
C ILE A 56 -5.46 -6.28 0.77
N PRO A 57 -5.05 -6.97 1.85
CA PRO A 57 -4.64 -8.37 1.76
C PRO A 57 -5.83 -9.28 1.43
N PRO A 58 -5.60 -10.55 1.07
CA PRO A 58 -6.66 -11.53 0.96
C PRO A 58 -7.52 -11.56 2.22
N VAL A 59 -8.81 -11.36 2.05
CA VAL A 59 -9.79 -11.58 3.11
C VAL A 59 -10.29 -13.01 2.98
N SER A 60 -10.31 -13.74 4.09
CA SER A 60 -10.97 -15.05 4.19
C SER A 60 -12.49 -14.82 4.18
N GLY A 61 -13.03 -14.47 3.01
CA GLY A 61 -14.46 -14.31 2.81
C GLY A 61 -15.18 -15.64 3.04
N GLY A 62 -16.25 -15.60 3.84
CA GLY A 62 -17.34 -16.57 3.76
C GLY A 62 -18.28 -16.23 2.62
#